data_AF-A0A1D8P6M1-F1
#
_entry.id   AF-A0A1D8P6M1-F1
#
_cell.length_a   1.000
_cell.length_b   1.000
_cell.length_c   1.000
_cell.angle_alpha   90.00
_cell.angle_beta   90.00
_cell.angle_gamma   90.00
#
_symmetry.space_group_name_H-M   'P 1'
#
loop_
_entity.id
_entity.type
_entity.pdbx_description
1 polymer ?
#
loop_
_entity_poly.entity_id
_entity_poly.type
_entity_poly.pdbx_seq_one_letter_code
_entity_poly.pdbx_strand_id
1 'polypeptide(L)'
;MKNKSILTLILLICMGYATTAQTKKEQDIQSIKDMCGCYEVKFKYSETFAPEIDYEKAFDYKASALELALLIEDEENKLSIQHLLVVNDTMVIKHWRQDWLYENTDLYTFYKDKTWNYTTLSKDDVKGQWTQNVYQVDDSPRYSGSATWVHYDGKHYWENKTNAPLPRREYSKRKDYNVMLRGNRQEITDFGWVHEQDNDKVIREDGQEDILLVQEKGLNTYTKVEDSKCKAAADWWKENQKTWKVVRKKWNEILDSKVDLTLNKSVEEKPLFMHLFALDQSKKNKKEVNKIIDSFVSK
;
A
#
# COMPACT_ATOMS: atom_id res chain seq x y z
N MET A 1 46.12 16.64 -25.73
CA MET A 1 46.29 15.72 -24.57
C MET A 1 45.40 16.08 -23.38
N LYS A 2 45.20 17.37 -23.03
CA LYS A 2 44.32 17.78 -21.92
C LYS A 2 42.86 17.29 -22.03
N ASN A 3 42.26 17.28 -23.23
CA ASN A 3 40.86 16.85 -23.42
C ASN A 3 40.65 15.34 -23.25
N LYS A 4 41.66 14.49 -23.49
CA LYS A 4 41.56 13.04 -23.24
C LYS A 4 41.53 12.72 -21.74
N SER A 5 42.31 13.44 -20.94
CA SER A 5 42.37 13.25 -19.48
C SER A 5 41.07 13.65 -18.77
N ILE A 6 40.39 14.69 -19.25
CA ILE A 6 39.08 15.12 -18.72
C ILE A 6 38.00 14.09 -19.07
N LEU A 7 38.00 13.55 -20.28
CA LEU A 7 37.04 12.54 -20.71
C LEU A 7 37.15 11.23 -19.89
N THR A 8 38.39 10.81 -19.57
CA THR A 8 38.63 9.61 -18.74
C THR A 8 38.19 9.82 -17.29
N LEU A 9 38.38 11.02 -16.74
CA LEU A 9 37.95 11.34 -15.37
C LEU A 9 36.42 11.39 -15.27
N ILE A 10 35.73 11.98 -16.25
CA ILE A 10 34.25 11.98 -16.32
C ILE A 10 33.73 10.54 -16.43
N LEU A 11 34.36 9.68 -17.22
CA LEU A 11 33.96 8.29 -17.37
C LEU A 11 34.09 7.49 -16.06
N LEU A 12 35.19 7.66 -15.32
CA LEU A 12 35.41 7.01 -14.02
C LEU A 12 34.41 7.47 -12.96
N ILE A 13 34.11 8.77 -12.91
CA ILE A 13 33.11 9.33 -11.99
C ILE A 13 31.72 8.78 -12.30
N CYS A 14 31.31 8.77 -13.58
CA CYS A 14 30.03 8.18 -13.99
C CYS A 14 29.91 6.68 -13.64
N MET A 15 31.02 5.94 -13.73
CA MET A 15 31.04 4.52 -13.39
C MET A 15 30.85 4.27 -11.88
N GLY A 16 31.47 5.11 -11.03
CA GLY A 16 31.27 5.06 -9.58
C GLY A 16 29.81 5.27 -9.17
N TYR A 17 29.16 6.32 -9.68
CA TYR A 17 27.74 6.61 -9.37
C TYR A 17 26.78 5.50 -9.83
N ALA A 18 27.04 4.90 -11.00
CA ALA A 18 26.21 3.80 -11.53
C ALA A 18 26.29 2.56 -10.62
N THR A 19 27.49 2.20 -10.14
CA THR A 19 27.65 1.05 -9.23
C THR A 19 26.94 1.26 -7.89
N THR A 20 27.05 2.44 -7.28
CA THR A 20 26.40 2.74 -5.99
C THR A 20 24.88 2.77 -6.07
N ALA A 21 24.32 3.24 -7.20
CA ALA A 21 22.88 3.26 -7.41
C ALA A 21 22.31 1.84 -7.61
N GLN A 22 23.02 1.00 -8.36
CA GLN A 22 22.65 -0.40 -8.55
C GLN A 22 22.66 -1.18 -7.22
N THR A 23 23.71 -0.99 -6.41
CA THR A 23 23.77 -1.62 -5.07
C THR A 23 22.66 -1.12 -4.15
N LYS A 24 22.28 0.16 -4.24
CA LYS A 24 21.16 0.69 -3.45
C LYS A 24 19.84 0.06 -3.87
N LYS A 25 19.53 0.01 -5.17
CA LYS A 25 18.29 -0.60 -5.67
C LYS A 25 18.16 -2.06 -5.23
N GLU A 26 19.26 -2.80 -5.21
CA GLU A 26 19.30 -4.17 -4.68
C GLU A 26 18.97 -4.24 -3.18
N GLN A 27 19.48 -3.31 -2.37
CA GLN A 27 19.12 -3.18 -0.95
C GLN A 27 17.64 -2.81 -0.75
N ASP A 28 17.10 -1.92 -1.60
CA ASP A 28 15.70 -1.54 -1.59
C ASP A 28 14.81 -2.77 -1.88
N ILE A 29 15.14 -3.52 -2.95
CA ILE A 29 14.43 -4.77 -3.33
C ILE A 29 14.48 -5.78 -2.19
N GLN A 30 15.66 -5.98 -1.59
CA GLN A 30 15.80 -6.92 -0.48
C GLN A 30 14.95 -6.49 0.71
N SER A 31 14.94 -5.20 1.06
CA SER A 31 14.14 -4.69 2.18
C SER A 31 12.64 -4.88 1.94
N ILE A 32 12.15 -4.67 0.71
CA ILE A 32 10.76 -4.97 0.35
C ILE A 32 10.48 -6.48 0.49
N LYS A 33 11.40 -7.34 0.03
CA LYS A 33 11.26 -8.81 0.14
C LYS A 33 11.30 -9.30 1.58
N ASP A 34 12.07 -8.65 2.46
CA ASP A 34 12.17 -8.99 3.89
C ASP A 34 10.86 -8.75 4.65
N MET A 35 9.92 -8.00 4.07
CA MET A 35 8.54 -7.90 4.56
C MET A 35 7.70 -9.16 4.33
N CYS A 36 8.20 -10.15 3.60
CA CYS A 36 7.50 -11.39 3.30
C CYS A 36 7.76 -12.48 4.35
N GLY A 37 6.71 -13.24 4.66
CA GLY A 37 6.72 -14.29 5.67
C GLY A 37 5.39 -14.43 6.41
N CYS A 38 5.36 -15.33 7.38
CA CYS A 38 4.26 -15.45 8.33
C CYS A 38 4.53 -14.58 9.57
N TYR A 39 3.54 -13.80 10.00
CA TYR A 39 3.68 -12.84 11.09
C TYR A 39 2.53 -12.92 12.10
N GLU A 40 2.87 -12.81 13.38
CA GLU A 40 1.94 -12.30 14.38
C GLU A 40 1.96 -10.77 14.32
N VAL A 41 0.84 -10.21 13.88
CA VAL A 41 0.68 -8.77 13.68
C VAL A 41 -0.04 -8.17 14.87
N LYS A 42 0.48 -7.05 15.40
CA LYS A 42 -0.17 -6.25 16.45
C LYS A 42 -0.41 -4.85 15.94
N PHE A 43 -1.66 -4.40 16.01
CA PHE A 43 -2.11 -3.07 15.62
C PHE A 43 -2.35 -2.24 16.89
N LYS A 44 -1.70 -1.08 17.01
CA LYS A 44 -1.90 -0.14 18.13
C LYS A 44 -2.05 1.27 17.60
N TYR A 45 -3.11 1.96 17.97
CA TYR A 45 -3.36 3.35 17.55
C TYR A 45 -3.85 4.17 18.73
N SER A 46 -3.33 5.40 18.84
CA SER A 46 -3.70 6.35 19.88
C SER A 46 -3.69 7.77 19.32
N GLU A 47 -4.69 8.56 19.69
CA GLU A 47 -4.75 9.98 19.33
C GLU A 47 -3.82 10.80 20.22
N THR A 48 -3.04 11.68 19.61
CA THR A 48 -1.91 12.36 20.26
C THR A 48 -2.18 13.84 20.48
N PHE A 49 -2.25 14.65 19.44
CA PHE A 49 -2.40 16.10 19.56
C PHE A 49 -3.63 16.55 18.78
N ALA A 50 -4.46 17.39 19.39
CA ALA A 50 -5.59 18.04 18.74
C ALA A 50 -5.40 19.56 18.81
N PRO A 51 -5.78 20.31 17.76
CA PRO A 51 -5.77 21.78 17.81
C PRO A 51 -6.77 22.34 18.84
N GLU A 52 -7.95 21.74 18.93
CA GLU A 52 -9.02 22.18 19.82
C GLU A 52 -8.77 21.70 21.26
N ILE A 53 -8.89 22.63 22.21
CA ILE A 53 -8.55 22.39 23.63
C ILE A 53 -9.54 21.45 24.33
N ASP A 54 -10.79 21.45 23.89
CA ASP A 54 -11.89 20.64 24.42
C ASP A 54 -12.12 19.36 23.61
N TYR A 55 -11.24 19.03 22.65
CA TYR A 55 -11.32 17.80 21.89
C TYR A 55 -11.12 16.57 22.79
N GLU A 56 -12.15 15.73 22.88
CA GLU A 56 -12.08 14.44 23.55
C GLU A 56 -11.54 13.37 22.60
N LYS A 57 -10.35 12.87 22.92
CA LYS A 57 -9.71 11.79 22.14
C LYS A 57 -10.51 10.51 22.16
N ALA A 58 -10.57 9.85 21.00
CA ALA A 58 -11.07 8.50 20.91
C ALA A 58 -10.18 7.53 21.71
N PHE A 59 -10.80 6.46 22.22
CA PHE A 59 -10.08 5.40 22.92
C PHE A 59 -9.03 4.73 22.02
N ASP A 60 -7.93 4.32 22.65
CA ASP A 60 -6.89 3.52 22.01
C ASP A 60 -7.47 2.29 21.31
N TYR A 61 -7.03 2.05 20.08
CA TYR A 61 -7.38 0.85 19.33
C TYR A 61 -6.25 -0.17 19.42
N LYS A 62 -6.61 -1.40 19.79
CA LYS A 62 -5.69 -2.55 19.81
C LYS A 62 -6.34 -3.73 19.10
N ALA A 63 -5.58 -4.37 18.21
CA ALA A 63 -5.98 -5.63 17.58
C ALA A 63 -4.74 -6.47 17.28
N SER A 64 -4.94 -7.75 17.03
CA SER A 64 -3.90 -8.65 16.57
C SER A 64 -4.45 -9.66 15.57
N ALA A 65 -3.59 -10.15 14.70
CA ALA A 65 -3.93 -11.21 13.76
C ALA A 65 -2.69 -12.01 13.35
N LEU A 66 -2.92 -13.21 12.82
CA LEU A 66 -1.90 -13.94 12.09
C LEU A 66 -2.01 -13.56 10.61
N GLU A 67 -0.91 -13.16 9.98
CA GLU A 67 -0.91 -12.67 8.59
C GLU A 67 0.24 -13.29 7.79
N LEU A 68 -0.10 -13.81 6.61
CA LEU A 68 0.88 -14.20 5.60
C LEU A 68 1.08 -13.03 4.63
N ALA A 69 2.30 -12.50 4.54
CA ALA A 69 2.72 -11.59 3.49
C ALA A 69 3.48 -12.39 2.43
N LEU A 70 2.84 -12.58 1.27
CA LEU A 70 3.33 -13.43 0.19
C LEU A 70 3.76 -12.61 -1.01
N LEU A 71 5.00 -12.81 -1.49
CA LEU A 71 5.45 -12.24 -2.75
C LEU A 71 4.75 -12.93 -3.93
N ILE A 72 4.02 -12.17 -4.74
CA ILE A 72 3.20 -12.67 -5.85
C ILE A 72 3.66 -12.18 -7.23
N GLU A 73 4.48 -11.13 -7.28
CA GLU A 73 5.20 -10.67 -8.47
C GLU A 73 6.62 -10.25 -8.03
N ASP A 74 7.63 -10.68 -8.78
CA ASP A 74 9.05 -10.48 -8.50
C ASP A 74 9.78 -10.10 -9.80
N GLU A 75 9.64 -8.83 -10.19
CA GLU A 75 10.26 -8.25 -11.37
C GLU A 75 11.22 -7.13 -10.95
N GLU A 76 12.20 -6.79 -11.80
CA GLU A 76 13.29 -5.85 -11.47
C GLU A 76 12.80 -4.46 -11.01
N ASN A 77 11.69 -3.99 -11.58
CA ASN A 77 11.10 -2.68 -11.27
C ASN A 77 9.72 -2.78 -10.61
N LYS A 78 9.29 -4.00 -10.28
CA LYS A 78 7.95 -4.26 -9.75
C LYS A 78 7.94 -5.46 -8.81
N LEU A 79 7.58 -5.20 -7.57
CA LEU A 79 7.31 -6.24 -6.57
C LEU A 79 5.85 -6.13 -6.14
N SER A 80 5.18 -7.26 -5.89
CA SER A 80 3.82 -7.24 -5.35
C SER A 80 3.70 -8.23 -4.22
N ILE A 81 3.20 -7.75 -3.08
CA ILE A 81 3.03 -8.54 -1.86
C ILE A 81 1.55 -8.60 -1.52
N GLN A 82 1.01 -9.82 -1.48
CA GLN A 82 -0.34 -10.11 -1.05
C GLN A 82 -0.35 -10.46 0.43
N HIS A 83 -1.20 -9.75 1.19
CA HIS A 83 -1.40 -10.02 2.61
C HIS A 83 -2.70 -10.80 2.85
N LEU A 84 -2.62 -11.89 3.62
CA LEU A 84 -3.70 -12.83 3.89
C LEU A 84 -3.79 -13.06 5.40
N LEU A 85 -4.90 -12.66 6.01
CA LEU A 85 -5.14 -12.92 7.43
C LEU A 85 -5.63 -14.36 7.63
N VAL A 86 -5.20 -14.97 8.72
CA VAL A 86 -5.71 -16.25 9.23
C VAL A 86 -6.44 -15.99 10.55
N VAL A 87 -7.71 -16.37 10.60
CA VAL A 87 -8.60 -16.21 11.75
C VAL A 87 -9.06 -17.59 12.20
N ASN A 88 -9.02 -17.86 13.51
CA ASN A 88 -9.38 -19.17 14.10
C ASN A 88 -8.67 -20.34 13.37
N ASP A 89 -7.38 -20.17 13.09
CA ASP A 89 -6.45 -21.11 12.45
C ASP A 89 -6.79 -21.59 11.03
N THR A 90 -7.98 -21.30 10.51
CA THR A 90 -8.51 -21.91 9.28
C THR A 90 -9.17 -20.93 8.34
N MET A 91 -9.81 -19.87 8.84
CA MET A 91 -10.51 -18.91 8.01
C MET A 91 -9.52 -17.91 7.42
N VAL A 92 -9.41 -17.89 6.08
CA VAL A 92 -8.51 -16.97 5.36
C VAL A 92 -9.29 -15.76 4.87
N ILE A 93 -8.78 -14.57 5.16
CA ILE A 93 -9.30 -13.30 4.62
C ILE A 93 -8.21 -12.68 3.76
N LYS A 94 -8.50 -12.47 2.47
CA LYS A 94 -7.65 -11.63 1.63
C LYS A 94 -7.76 -10.19 2.10
N HIS A 95 -6.70 -9.67 2.70
CA HIS A 95 -6.76 -8.45 3.50
C HIS A 95 -6.37 -7.19 2.73
N TRP A 96 -5.15 -7.15 2.21
CA TRP A 96 -4.68 -6.02 1.39
C TRP A 96 -3.55 -6.48 0.49
N ARG A 97 -3.20 -5.64 -0.48
CA ARG A 97 -2.06 -5.88 -1.38
C ARG A 97 -1.24 -4.60 -1.45
N GLN A 98 0.06 -4.75 -1.56
CA GLN A 98 0.96 -3.65 -1.87
C GLN A 98 1.76 -3.98 -3.12
N ASP A 99 1.71 -3.09 -4.09
CA ASP A 99 2.63 -3.12 -5.22
C ASP A 99 3.70 -2.04 -5.00
N TRP A 100 4.94 -2.39 -5.30
CA TRP A 100 6.10 -1.52 -5.22
C TRP A 100 6.62 -1.31 -6.64
N LEU A 101 6.61 -0.06 -7.11
CA LEU A 101 7.03 0.30 -8.46
C LEU A 101 8.24 1.23 -8.39
N TYR A 102 9.35 0.84 -9.02
CA TYR A 102 10.57 1.64 -9.06
C TYR A 102 10.45 2.78 -10.08
N GLU A 103 10.79 4.00 -9.67
CA GLU A 103 10.78 5.22 -10.50
C GLU A 103 9.46 5.45 -11.26
N ASN A 104 8.34 5.07 -10.64
CA ASN A 104 7.01 5.18 -11.24
C ASN A 104 6.56 6.64 -11.38
N THR A 105 6.17 7.03 -12.59
CA THR A 105 5.72 8.39 -12.91
C THR A 105 4.22 8.58 -12.80
N ASP A 106 3.43 7.50 -12.69
CA ASP A 106 1.96 7.55 -12.71
C ASP A 106 1.40 7.38 -11.29
N LEU A 107 0.81 8.44 -10.72
CA LEU A 107 0.35 8.43 -9.31
C LEU A 107 -1.16 8.67 -9.19
N TYR A 108 -1.82 7.80 -8.43
CA TYR A 108 -3.23 7.89 -8.05
C TYR A 108 -3.37 8.27 -6.58
N THR A 109 -3.52 9.55 -6.30
CA THR A 109 -3.60 10.06 -4.92
C THR A 109 -5.06 10.13 -4.47
N PHE A 110 -5.37 9.56 -3.31
CA PHE A 110 -6.73 9.64 -2.77
C PHE A 110 -7.11 11.11 -2.50
N TYR A 111 -8.33 11.48 -2.90
CA TYR A 111 -8.88 12.80 -2.67
C TYR A 111 -9.83 12.80 -1.46
N LYS A 112 -11.08 12.37 -1.67
CA LYS A 112 -12.11 12.06 -0.66
C LYS A 112 -13.21 11.23 -1.35
N ASP A 113 -14.20 10.74 -0.61
CA ASP A 113 -15.45 10.17 -1.16
C ASP A 113 -15.28 9.08 -2.24
N LYS A 114 -14.25 8.22 -2.09
CA LYS A 114 -13.88 7.17 -3.06
C LYS A 114 -13.48 7.75 -4.43
N THR A 115 -12.80 8.90 -4.42
CA THR A 115 -12.17 9.51 -5.59
C THR A 115 -10.65 9.53 -5.43
N TRP A 116 -9.94 9.25 -6.52
CA TRP A 116 -8.49 9.34 -6.66
C TRP A 116 -8.16 10.23 -7.84
N ASN A 117 -7.29 11.19 -7.62
CA ASN A 117 -6.80 12.09 -8.67
C ASN A 117 -5.57 11.46 -9.31
N TYR A 118 -5.57 11.41 -10.65
CA TYR A 118 -4.43 10.97 -11.43
C TYR A 118 -3.48 12.13 -11.68
N THR A 119 -2.19 11.87 -11.49
CA THR A 119 -1.12 12.83 -11.78
C THR A 119 0.07 12.11 -12.41
N THR A 120 0.79 12.81 -13.29
CA THR A 120 2.07 12.34 -13.83
C THR A 120 3.21 13.16 -13.23
N LEU A 121 4.23 12.47 -12.72
CA LEU A 121 5.47 13.07 -12.21
C LEU A 121 6.57 13.01 -13.28
N SER A 122 7.56 13.89 -13.19
CA SER A 122 8.73 13.79 -14.07
C SER A 122 9.64 12.64 -13.62
N LYS A 123 10.46 12.12 -14.55
CA LYS A 123 11.46 11.07 -14.21
C LYS A 123 12.47 11.55 -13.18
N ASP A 124 12.78 12.85 -13.16
CA ASP A 124 13.72 13.42 -12.22
C ASP A 124 13.14 13.46 -10.80
N ASP A 125 11.83 13.71 -10.66
CA ASP A 125 11.15 13.75 -9.36
C ASP A 125 11.08 12.38 -8.67
N VAL A 126 11.08 11.30 -9.44
CA VAL A 126 10.89 9.92 -8.93
C VAL A 126 12.15 9.08 -8.97
N LYS A 127 13.28 9.66 -9.38
CA LYS A 127 14.57 8.97 -9.50
C LYS A 127 14.98 8.32 -8.18
N GLY A 128 15.30 7.02 -8.22
CA GLY A 128 15.66 6.23 -7.04
C GLY A 128 14.53 5.98 -6.04
N GLN A 129 13.30 6.42 -6.33
CA GLN A 129 12.14 6.21 -5.46
C GLN A 129 11.41 4.92 -5.79
N TRP A 130 10.75 4.38 -4.77
CA TRP A 130 9.73 3.36 -4.92
C TRP A 130 8.36 3.95 -4.57
N THR A 131 7.41 3.79 -5.47
CA THR A 131 6.00 4.04 -5.19
C THR A 131 5.40 2.79 -4.55
N GLN A 132 4.82 2.93 -3.36
CA GLN A 132 3.94 1.93 -2.77
C GLN A 132 2.49 2.23 -3.17
N ASN A 133 1.87 1.32 -3.92
CA ASN A 133 0.44 1.33 -4.21
C ASN A 133 -0.26 0.31 -3.32
N VAL A 134 -1.10 0.78 -2.41
CA VAL A 134 -1.87 -0.05 -1.48
C VAL A 134 -3.28 -0.26 -2.03
N TYR A 135 -3.72 -1.51 -2.04
CA TYR A 135 -5.03 -1.94 -2.51
C TYR A 135 -5.85 -2.62 -1.41
N GLN A 136 -7.17 -2.56 -1.54
CA GLN A 136 -8.11 -3.12 -0.58
C GLN A 136 -8.29 -4.65 -0.77
N VAL A 137 -9.18 -5.24 0.04
CA VAL A 137 -9.54 -6.67 -0.02
C VAL A 137 -9.95 -7.11 -1.44
N ASP A 138 -10.58 -6.20 -2.19
CA ASP A 138 -11.10 -6.39 -3.56
C ASP A 138 -10.16 -5.89 -4.67
N ASP A 139 -8.90 -5.60 -4.31
CA ASP A 139 -7.87 -5.02 -5.18
C ASP A 139 -8.21 -3.62 -5.75
N SER A 140 -9.28 -2.96 -5.31
CA SER A 140 -9.48 -1.54 -5.62
C SER A 140 -8.38 -0.68 -5.00
N PRO A 141 -8.00 0.44 -5.63
CA PRO A 141 -7.03 1.37 -5.06
C PRO A 141 -7.45 1.81 -3.65
N ARG A 142 -6.46 1.96 -2.77
CA ARG A 142 -6.67 2.52 -1.42
C ARG A 142 -5.92 3.83 -1.31
N TYR A 143 -4.60 3.78 -1.33
CA TYR A 143 -3.73 4.95 -1.35
C TYR A 143 -2.41 4.60 -2.02
N SER A 144 -1.69 5.61 -2.46
CA SER A 144 -0.36 5.45 -3.05
C SER A 144 0.58 6.52 -2.54
N GLY A 145 1.88 6.26 -2.58
CA GLY A 145 2.86 7.32 -2.41
C GLY A 145 4.27 6.84 -2.73
N SER A 146 5.16 7.80 -2.98
CA SER A 146 6.50 7.54 -3.46
C SER A 146 7.54 8.18 -2.55
N ALA A 147 8.62 7.44 -2.29
CA ALA A 147 9.78 7.90 -1.54
C ALA A 147 10.98 6.98 -1.80
N THR A 148 12.16 7.38 -1.34
CA THR A 148 13.37 6.54 -1.38
C THR A 148 13.47 5.67 -0.13
N TRP A 149 13.97 4.44 -0.26
CA TRP A 149 14.47 3.69 0.88
C TRP A 149 15.77 4.30 1.42
N VAL A 150 15.93 4.28 2.73
CA VAL A 150 17.11 4.74 3.47
C VAL A 150 17.82 3.53 4.07
N HIS A 151 19.12 3.40 3.80
CA HIS A 151 19.99 2.38 4.38
C HIS A 151 21.18 3.06 5.05
N TYR A 152 21.08 3.32 6.36
CA TYR A 152 22.12 4.03 7.11
C TYR A 152 22.11 3.59 8.57
N ASP A 153 23.28 3.48 9.19
CA ASP A 153 23.46 3.05 10.58
C ASP A 153 22.69 1.77 10.96
N GLY A 154 22.67 0.79 10.04
CA GLY A 154 21.97 -0.48 10.22
C GLY A 154 20.44 -0.38 10.17
N LYS A 155 19.88 0.79 9.86
CA LYS A 155 18.44 0.99 9.66
C LYS A 155 18.08 0.88 8.18
N HIS A 156 16.95 0.25 7.91
CA HIS A 156 16.41 0.07 6.56
C HIS A 156 14.94 0.45 6.57
N TYR A 157 14.62 1.65 6.08
CA TYR A 157 13.25 2.13 6.10
C TYR A 157 12.86 2.92 4.86
N TRP A 158 11.58 2.87 4.54
CA TRP A 158 10.93 3.71 3.54
C TRP A 158 9.86 4.55 4.23
N GLU A 159 9.83 5.85 3.94
CA GLU A 159 8.93 6.77 4.63
C GLU A 159 8.31 7.78 3.67
N ASN A 160 6.99 7.96 3.76
CA ASN A 160 6.26 8.91 2.93
C ASN A 160 5.07 9.49 3.71
N LYS A 161 4.45 10.54 3.15
CA LYS A 161 3.15 11.06 3.61
C LYS A 161 2.18 11.11 2.43
N THR A 162 0.97 10.58 2.60
CA THR A 162 -0.04 10.54 1.53
C THR A 162 -1.47 10.51 2.04
N ASN A 163 -2.41 10.96 1.22
CA ASN A 163 -3.83 10.86 1.52
C ASN A 163 -4.32 9.42 1.41
N ALA A 164 -5.19 9.02 2.33
CA ALA A 164 -5.79 7.70 2.36
C ALA A 164 -7.25 7.75 2.82
N PRO A 165 -8.09 6.81 2.35
CA PRO A 165 -9.44 6.63 2.87
C PRO A 165 -9.39 6.14 4.32
N LEU A 166 -10.46 6.44 5.07
CA LEU A 166 -10.62 5.95 6.44
C LEU A 166 -10.57 4.41 6.48
N PRO A 167 -9.84 3.80 7.43
CA PRO A 167 -9.94 2.37 7.68
C PRO A 167 -11.29 2.04 8.34
N ARG A 168 -11.70 0.76 8.27
CA ARG A 168 -12.97 0.27 8.85
C ARG A 168 -13.18 0.65 10.31
N ARG A 169 -12.12 0.62 11.13
CA ARG A 169 -12.20 1.00 12.55
C ARG A 169 -12.69 2.44 12.76
N GLU A 170 -12.48 3.31 11.77
CA GLU A 170 -12.89 4.72 11.82
C GLU A 170 -14.26 4.91 11.19
N TYR A 171 -14.45 4.64 9.89
CA TYR A 171 -15.70 4.98 9.20
C TYR A 171 -16.95 4.24 9.72
N SER A 172 -16.78 3.17 10.50
CA SER A 172 -17.89 2.45 11.13
C SER A 172 -18.34 3.06 12.46
N LYS A 173 -17.52 3.93 13.06
CA LYS A 173 -17.75 4.53 14.37
C LYS A 173 -17.80 6.05 14.33
N ARG A 174 -17.17 6.65 13.32
CA ARG A 174 -16.91 8.09 13.22
C ARG A 174 -17.39 8.65 11.89
N LYS A 175 -17.74 9.94 11.91
CA LYS A 175 -18.27 10.72 10.77
C LYS A 175 -17.78 12.17 10.78
N ASP A 176 -16.90 12.52 11.71
CA ASP A 176 -16.40 13.86 12.01
C ASP A 176 -15.18 14.26 11.16
N TYR A 177 -14.72 13.37 10.28
CA TYR A 177 -13.67 13.63 9.29
C TYR A 177 -13.76 12.62 8.14
N ASN A 178 -13.07 12.87 7.02
CA ASN A 178 -13.26 12.10 5.78
C ASN A 178 -11.97 11.71 5.05
N VAL A 179 -10.80 12.20 5.48
CA VAL A 179 -9.50 11.82 4.91
C VAL A 179 -8.47 11.57 6.02
N MET A 180 -7.61 10.57 5.81
CA MET A 180 -6.41 10.35 6.60
C MET A 180 -5.21 10.87 5.80
N LEU A 181 -4.54 11.92 6.25
CA LEU A 181 -3.21 12.26 5.75
C LEU A 181 -2.19 11.41 6.53
N ARG A 182 -1.84 10.28 5.92
CA ARG A 182 -1.12 9.18 6.53
C ARG A 182 0.37 9.32 6.31
N GLY A 183 1.14 9.51 7.38
CA GLY A 183 2.56 9.21 7.41
C GLY A 183 2.74 7.69 7.44
N ASN A 184 3.53 7.14 6.54
CA ASN A 184 3.90 5.72 6.55
C ASN A 184 5.40 5.64 6.72
N ARG A 185 5.86 4.86 7.70
CA ARG A 185 7.24 4.43 7.83
C ARG A 185 7.27 2.91 7.91
N GLN A 186 7.85 2.28 6.91
CA GLN A 186 8.06 0.84 6.86
C GLN A 186 9.52 0.56 7.15
N GLU A 187 9.81 -0.07 8.28
CA GLU A 187 11.17 -0.30 8.74
C GLU A 187 11.40 -1.79 9.00
N ILE A 188 12.49 -2.31 8.42
CA ILE A 188 12.92 -3.70 8.62
C ILE A 188 13.67 -3.80 9.94
N THR A 189 13.40 -4.86 10.68
CA THR A 189 13.93 -5.13 12.03
C THR A 189 14.46 -6.56 12.11
N ASP A 190 15.18 -6.89 13.17
CA ASP A 190 15.70 -8.24 13.41
C ASP A 190 14.60 -9.30 13.64
N PHE A 191 13.44 -8.90 14.16
CA PHE A 191 12.30 -9.79 14.42
C PHE A 191 11.26 -9.82 13.29
N GLY A 192 11.44 -9.03 12.22
CA GLY A 192 10.44 -8.85 11.17
C GLY A 192 10.41 -7.41 10.67
N TRP A 193 9.27 -6.73 10.73
CA TRP A 193 9.18 -5.32 10.32
C TRP A 193 8.12 -4.55 11.08
N VAL A 194 8.20 -3.23 11.03
CA VAL A 194 7.23 -2.31 11.65
C VAL A 194 6.66 -1.36 10.61
N HIS A 195 5.36 -1.11 10.71
CA HIS A 195 4.70 0.00 10.03
C HIS A 195 4.28 1.03 11.06
N GLU A 196 5.12 2.04 11.22
CA GLU A 196 4.78 3.22 12.00
C GLU A 196 3.97 4.20 11.17
N GLN A 197 3.00 4.83 11.81
CA GLN A 197 2.11 5.77 11.16
C GLN A 197 1.95 7.02 12.00
N ASP A 198 2.25 8.17 11.40
CA ASP A 198 1.96 9.48 11.96
C ASP A 198 0.84 10.08 11.11
N ASN A 199 -0.39 9.90 11.58
CA ASN A 199 -1.60 10.21 10.84
C ASN A 199 -2.17 11.56 11.28
N ASP A 200 -2.59 12.36 10.32
CA ASP A 200 -3.49 13.50 10.56
C ASP A 200 -4.91 13.11 10.10
N LYS A 201 -5.89 13.21 10.99
CA LYS A 201 -7.32 13.04 10.66
C LYS A 201 -7.83 14.40 10.20
N VAL A 202 -8.22 14.51 8.92
CA VAL A 202 -8.57 15.81 8.32
C VAL A 202 -9.99 15.82 7.75
N ILE A 203 -10.63 16.98 7.90
CA ILE A 203 -11.89 17.32 7.26
C ILE A 203 -11.54 18.03 5.96
N ARG A 204 -11.93 17.43 4.83
CA ARG A 204 -11.67 17.93 3.49
C ARG A 204 -12.96 18.31 2.79
N GLU A 205 -13.01 19.55 2.31
CA GLU A 205 -14.09 20.10 1.49
C GLU A 205 -13.56 20.64 0.17
N ASP A 206 -14.40 20.67 -0.86
CA ASP A 206 -13.98 21.11 -2.20
C ASP A 206 -13.66 22.61 -2.21
N GLY A 207 -12.48 22.97 -2.68
CA GLY A 207 -12.04 24.37 -2.77
C GLY A 207 -11.72 25.04 -1.44
N GLN A 208 -11.66 24.29 -0.34
CA GLN A 208 -11.28 24.77 0.99
C GLN A 208 -9.95 24.15 1.43
N GLU A 209 -9.28 24.79 2.38
CA GLU A 209 -8.14 24.20 3.06
C GLU A 209 -8.58 23.05 3.98
N ASP A 210 -7.73 22.02 4.10
CA ASP A 210 -7.98 20.91 5.03
C ASP A 210 -7.98 21.41 6.49
N ILE A 211 -8.97 20.98 7.26
CA ILE A 211 -9.02 21.24 8.70
C ILE A 211 -8.48 20.00 9.44
N LEU A 212 -7.43 20.18 10.24
CA LEU A 212 -6.91 19.15 11.13
C LEU A 212 -7.87 18.94 12.30
N LEU A 213 -8.44 17.74 12.42
CA LEU A 213 -9.24 17.36 13.57
C LEU A 213 -8.34 16.90 14.72
N VAL A 214 -7.48 15.92 14.47
CA VAL A 214 -6.59 15.33 15.48
C VAL A 214 -5.46 14.54 14.81
N GLN A 215 -4.32 14.44 15.48
CA GLN A 215 -3.21 13.58 15.11
C GLN A 215 -3.30 12.21 15.80
N GLU A 216 -2.83 11.16 15.15
CA GLU A 216 -2.84 9.79 15.66
C GLU A 216 -1.51 9.10 15.38
N LYS A 217 -0.92 8.50 16.41
CA LYS A 217 0.20 7.57 16.25
C LYS A 217 -0.33 6.15 16.08
N GLY A 218 0.06 5.50 15.00
CA GLY A 218 -0.14 4.09 14.73
C GLY A 218 1.17 3.31 14.78
N LEU A 219 1.12 2.10 15.31
CA LEU A 219 2.22 1.15 15.32
C LEU A 219 1.66 -0.24 14.97
N ASN A 220 2.01 -0.72 13.79
CA ASN A 220 1.77 -2.11 13.41
C ASN A 220 3.09 -2.87 13.48
N THR A 221 3.17 -3.87 14.34
CA THR A 221 4.37 -4.69 14.52
C THR A 221 4.14 -6.05 13.89
N TYR A 222 5.00 -6.45 12.95
CA TYR A 222 4.97 -7.74 12.27
C TYR A 222 6.10 -8.61 12.84
N THR A 223 5.78 -9.44 13.83
CA THR A 223 6.76 -10.37 14.42
C THR A 223 6.76 -11.68 13.66
N LYS A 224 7.89 -12.02 13.05
CA LYS A 224 8.01 -13.22 12.19
C LYS A 224 7.83 -14.47 13.04
N VAL A 225 7.09 -15.43 12.51
CA VAL A 225 6.84 -16.73 13.11
C VAL A 225 7.01 -17.83 12.06
N GLU A 226 7.02 -19.09 12.51
CA GLU A 226 7.11 -20.25 11.61
C GLU A 226 6.04 -20.22 10.52
N ASP A 227 6.45 -20.43 9.26
CA ASP A 227 5.56 -20.40 8.09
C ASP A 227 4.41 -21.42 8.18
N SER A 228 4.62 -22.51 8.94
CA SER A 228 3.60 -23.53 9.20
C SER A 228 2.34 -22.96 9.87
N LYS A 229 2.46 -21.89 10.66
CA LYS A 229 1.29 -21.21 11.25
C LYS A 229 0.39 -20.60 10.17
N CYS A 230 0.96 -20.12 9.07
CA CYS A 230 0.23 -19.51 7.95
C CYS A 230 -0.15 -20.51 6.85
N LYS A 231 -0.06 -21.81 7.09
CA LYS A 231 -0.34 -22.86 6.08
C LYS A 231 -1.72 -22.70 5.43
N ALA A 232 -2.75 -22.38 6.21
CA ALA A 232 -4.10 -22.17 5.70
C ALA A 232 -4.15 -21.06 4.63
N ALA A 233 -3.49 -19.92 4.89
CA ALA A 233 -3.40 -18.82 3.94
C ALA A 233 -2.61 -19.19 2.68
N ALA A 234 -1.49 -19.91 2.84
CA ALA A 234 -0.67 -20.35 1.72
C ALA A 234 -1.45 -21.32 0.79
N ASP A 235 -2.19 -22.26 1.36
CA ASP A 235 -3.00 -23.22 0.58
C ASP A 235 -4.20 -22.53 -0.08
N TRP A 236 -4.89 -21.63 0.64
CA TRP A 236 -5.95 -20.82 0.06
C TRP A 236 -5.46 -19.99 -1.14
N TRP A 237 -4.27 -19.38 -1.05
CA TRP A 237 -3.74 -18.61 -2.18
C TRP A 237 -3.50 -19.48 -3.42
N LYS A 238 -2.97 -20.69 -3.25
CA LYS A 238 -2.72 -21.61 -4.39
C LYS A 238 -3.99 -21.87 -5.19
N GLU A 239 -5.12 -22.00 -4.50
CA GLU A 239 -6.44 -22.25 -5.10
C GLU A 239 -7.04 -20.99 -5.73
N ASN A 240 -6.85 -19.83 -5.11
CA ASN A 240 -7.58 -18.60 -5.46
C ASN A 240 -6.78 -17.62 -6.36
N GLN A 241 -5.47 -17.77 -6.45
CA GLN A 241 -4.58 -16.82 -7.16
C GLN A 241 -4.96 -16.57 -8.63
N LYS A 242 -5.53 -17.57 -9.31
CA LYS A 242 -5.92 -17.45 -10.73
C LYS A 242 -7.05 -16.45 -10.91
N THR A 243 -8.04 -16.46 -10.02
CA THR A 243 -9.16 -15.51 -10.06
C THR A 243 -8.70 -14.11 -9.67
N TRP A 244 -7.88 -13.99 -8.62
CA TRP A 244 -7.31 -12.70 -8.23
C TRP A 244 -6.37 -12.11 -9.27
N LYS A 245 -5.67 -12.92 -10.07
CA LYS A 245 -4.90 -12.43 -11.22
C LYS A 245 -5.79 -11.77 -12.28
N VAL A 246 -7.01 -12.26 -12.47
CA VAL A 246 -7.99 -11.65 -13.39
C VAL A 246 -8.51 -10.32 -12.82
N VAL A 247 -8.81 -10.27 -11.52
CA VAL A 247 -9.19 -9.04 -10.82
C VAL A 247 -8.10 -7.97 -10.93
N ARG A 248 -6.85 -8.30 -10.59
CA ARG A 248 -5.70 -7.39 -10.73
C ARG A 248 -5.55 -6.88 -12.15
N LYS A 249 -5.66 -7.78 -13.14
CA LYS A 249 -5.56 -7.39 -14.55
C LYS A 249 -6.61 -6.34 -14.92
N LYS A 250 -7.86 -6.51 -14.49
CA LYS A 250 -8.92 -5.54 -14.77
C LYS A 250 -8.68 -4.19 -14.08
N TRP A 251 -8.18 -4.20 -12.85
CA TRP A 251 -7.78 -2.96 -12.18
C TRP A 251 -6.63 -2.25 -12.90
N ASN A 252 -5.61 -2.98 -13.34
CA ASN A 252 -4.52 -2.40 -14.13
C ASN A 252 -5.07 -1.77 -15.42
N GLU A 253 -5.96 -2.46 -16.15
CA GLU A 253 -6.60 -1.90 -17.36
C GLU A 253 -7.33 -0.58 -17.09
N ILE A 254 -7.94 -0.41 -15.91
CA ILE A 254 -8.61 0.84 -15.51
C ILE A 254 -7.59 1.92 -15.15
N LEU A 255 -6.57 1.60 -14.35
CA LEU A 255 -5.55 2.57 -13.91
C LEU A 255 -4.62 3.01 -15.06
N ASP A 256 -4.43 2.15 -16.07
CA ASP A 256 -3.67 2.46 -17.28
C ASP A 256 -4.40 3.49 -18.17
N SER A 257 -5.68 3.80 -17.89
CA SER A 257 -6.41 4.86 -18.58
C SER A 257 -5.98 6.27 -18.18
N LYS A 258 -5.22 6.42 -17.09
CA LYS A 258 -4.56 7.69 -16.69
C LYS A 258 -5.53 8.87 -16.55
N VAL A 259 -6.69 8.60 -15.98
CA VAL A 259 -7.70 9.60 -15.61
C VAL A 259 -8.10 9.42 -14.16
N ASP A 260 -8.69 10.47 -13.58
CA ASP A 260 -9.26 10.42 -12.23
C ASP A 260 -10.23 9.25 -12.10
N LEU A 261 -10.20 8.58 -10.94
CA LEU A 261 -11.02 7.42 -10.66
C LEU A 261 -12.00 7.75 -9.54
N THR A 262 -13.29 7.58 -9.77
CA THR A 262 -14.30 7.59 -8.71
C THR A 262 -15.01 6.25 -8.66
N LEU A 263 -15.22 5.72 -7.46
CA LEU A 263 -15.90 4.44 -7.24
C LEU A 263 -17.23 4.62 -6.50
N ASN A 264 -18.27 4.01 -7.03
CA ASN A 264 -19.55 3.86 -6.34
C ASN A 264 -19.36 3.11 -5.02
N LYS A 265 -20.04 3.55 -3.96
CA LYS A 265 -19.96 2.90 -2.65
C LYS A 265 -20.51 1.46 -2.67
N SER A 266 -21.56 1.25 -3.44
CA SER A 266 -22.27 -0.03 -3.58
C SER A 266 -22.96 -0.12 -4.92
N VAL A 267 -23.11 -1.35 -5.41
CA VAL A 267 -23.97 -1.73 -6.54
C VAL A 267 -24.90 -2.81 -6.03
N GLU A 268 -26.20 -2.68 -6.26
CA GLU A 268 -27.22 -3.57 -5.68
C GLU A 268 -27.10 -3.68 -4.15
N GLU A 269 -26.91 -2.51 -3.49
CA GLU A 269 -26.73 -2.37 -2.03
C GLU A 269 -25.53 -3.13 -1.42
N LYS A 270 -24.70 -3.74 -2.26
CA LYS A 270 -23.52 -4.50 -1.85
C LYS A 270 -22.23 -3.78 -2.25
N PRO A 271 -21.20 -3.75 -1.39
CA PRO A 271 -19.87 -3.26 -1.75
C PRO A 271 -19.17 -4.23 -2.70
N LEU A 272 -18.16 -3.75 -3.44
CA LEU A 272 -17.45 -4.50 -4.48
C LEU A 272 -16.95 -5.85 -3.99
N PHE A 273 -16.30 -5.90 -2.83
CA PHE A 273 -15.76 -7.14 -2.29
C PHE A 273 -16.81 -8.25 -2.18
N MET A 274 -18.05 -7.94 -1.78
CA MET A 274 -19.09 -8.97 -1.64
C MET A 274 -19.42 -9.63 -2.98
N HIS A 275 -19.41 -8.87 -4.07
CA HIS A 275 -19.62 -9.42 -5.41
C HIS A 275 -18.45 -10.29 -5.85
N LEU A 276 -17.21 -9.84 -5.64
CA LEU A 276 -16.01 -10.59 -6.04
C LEU A 276 -15.80 -11.88 -5.24
N PHE A 277 -16.05 -11.85 -3.92
CA PHE A 277 -15.94 -13.04 -3.08
C PHE A 277 -17.06 -14.06 -3.31
N ALA A 278 -18.21 -13.64 -3.84
CA ALA A 278 -19.31 -14.54 -4.22
C ALA A 278 -19.04 -15.33 -5.51
N LEU A 279 -18.02 -14.94 -6.29
CA LEU A 279 -17.63 -15.65 -7.50
C LEU A 279 -17.13 -17.06 -7.18
N ASP A 280 -17.47 -18.01 -8.05
CA ASP A 280 -16.89 -19.35 -8.02
C ASP A 280 -15.40 -19.29 -8.37
N GLN A 281 -14.55 -19.30 -7.35
CA GLN A 281 -13.10 -19.09 -7.49
C GLN A 281 -12.41 -20.21 -8.30
N SER A 282 -13.08 -21.34 -8.55
CA SER A 282 -12.56 -22.43 -9.37
C SER A 282 -12.66 -22.17 -10.89
N LYS A 283 -13.45 -21.17 -11.30
CA LYS A 283 -13.73 -20.85 -12.71
C LYS A 283 -12.96 -19.61 -13.20
N LYS A 284 -12.76 -19.54 -14.53
CA LYS A 284 -12.17 -18.38 -15.19
C LYS A 284 -13.23 -17.29 -15.39
N ASN A 285 -13.48 -16.48 -14.36
CA ASN A 285 -14.56 -15.51 -14.31
C ASN A 285 -14.29 -14.18 -15.03
N LYS A 286 -13.49 -14.15 -16.10
CA LYS A 286 -13.03 -12.88 -16.72
C LYS A 286 -14.18 -11.94 -17.10
N LYS A 287 -15.19 -12.44 -17.80
CA LYS A 287 -16.33 -11.62 -18.25
C LYS A 287 -17.12 -11.05 -17.08
N GLU A 288 -17.29 -11.87 -16.03
CA GLU A 288 -18.06 -11.50 -14.84
C GLU A 288 -17.30 -10.52 -13.95
N VAL A 289 -16.01 -10.78 -13.69
CA VAL A 289 -15.10 -9.85 -12.99
C VAL A 289 -15.10 -8.49 -13.67
N ASN A 290 -14.95 -8.45 -15.00
CA ASN A 290 -14.96 -7.20 -15.75
C ASN A 290 -16.29 -6.47 -15.56
N LYS A 291 -17.43 -7.15 -15.75
CA LYS A 291 -18.77 -6.58 -15.56
C LYS A 291 -18.95 -6.03 -14.14
N ILE A 292 -18.53 -6.78 -13.12
CA ILE A 292 -18.63 -6.36 -11.72
C ILE A 292 -17.82 -5.09 -11.51
N ILE A 293 -16.51 -5.10 -11.81
CA ILE A 293 -15.64 -3.94 -11.55
C ILE A 293 -16.12 -2.71 -12.35
N ASP A 294 -16.49 -2.89 -13.62
CA ASP A 294 -17.01 -1.79 -14.46
C ASP A 294 -18.28 -1.16 -13.90
N SER A 295 -19.12 -1.91 -13.17
CA SER A 295 -20.31 -1.35 -12.52
C SER A 295 -20.00 -0.45 -11.31
N PHE A 296 -18.81 -0.60 -10.72
CA PHE A 296 -18.36 0.20 -9.59
C PHE A 296 -17.60 1.46 -10.01
N VAL A 297 -17.01 1.50 -11.20
CA VAL A 297 -16.37 2.71 -11.72
C VAL A 297 -17.44 3.72 -12.12
N SER A 298 -17.46 4.87 -11.47
CA SER A 298 -18.34 5.98 -11.83
C SER A 298 -17.92 6.52 -13.21
N LYS A 299 -18.91 6.80 -14.06
CA LYS A 299 -18.71 7.37 -15.39
C LYS A 299 -18.74 8.89 -15.33
#